data_AF-A0A368FZP6-F1
#
_entry.id   AF-A0A368FZP6-F1
#
_cell.length_a   1.000
_cell.length_b   1.000
_cell.length_c   1.000
_cell.angle_alpha   90.00
_cell.angle_beta   90.00
_cell.angle_gamma   90.00
#
_symmetry.space_group_name_H-M   'P 1'
#
loop_
_entity.id
_entity.type
_entity.pdbx_description
1 polymer ?
#
loop_
_entity_poly.entity_id
_entity_poly.type
_entity_poly.pdbx_seq_one_letter_code
_entity_poly.pdbx_strand_id
1 'polypeptide(L)'
;MMEGSIRRCYKFVSDPQPFYLAEEACISAGGHVASVSSGYENAMLTETLQSQRTRYSYIGLNKLSAPSWSWSDGSNSNYTNWAASQPNATATCAVMNSVDGTWTSVACNAAYPYVCAITASVPAPTCPPCPTPGGCPTFPPAVGHCDSGWAYFDKTDSCYRYFLWATFDNAEMFCMSNGGHLASIHSDEENVFVADISKAGVEYKKEADLTWIGLKQADYPTSQAWTWTDGTPLDYLKWGPSQPDDKRGKEHCAQTHSDYLGRIPAKDNNYQHWDDCQCTIEMRACYKFSADALPFYMAEEACLNLGGHLISFAGGLENAMVAETAQQQNIGSSFFIGLNKLNGNAWGYTDGQNVTYTNWASGEPSATSTCAISSSADGIWKSASCSSSHPYVCAISTIVPTVTCPPCPTAGCPAPPGEKQLHRYFLWQNFDNAENICKSNGGHLTSVHSKEENVFVSTMAMSGNTYTDSNELTWVGLKQMNYPSSKDWTWTDGTPVDFVAWAPTQPDDSKGQEHCVELYCDHTGKDPAKDQNYQRWNDMPCSTNMRSFVCKKASIH
;
A
#
# COMPACT_ATOMS: atom_id res chain seq x y z
N MET A 1 -19.01 -1.65 23.68
CA MET A 1 -17.99 -0.82 24.33
C MET A 1 -16.64 -1.38 23.93
N MET A 2 -15.89 -0.64 23.11
CA MET A 2 -14.46 -0.82 22.91
C MET A 2 -13.86 0.58 22.89
N GLU A 3 -13.08 0.91 23.92
CA GLU A 3 -12.34 2.16 24.01
C GLU A 3 -11.01 1.98 23.28
N GLY A 4 -10.67 2.92 22.39
CA GLY A 4 -9.48 2.80 21.53
C GLY A 4 -9.04 4.10 20.85
N SER A 5 -9.39 5.26 21.42
CA SER A 5 -8.96 6.57 20.92
C SER A 5 -7.80 7.09 21.79
N ILE A 6 -6.62 7.26 21.21
CA ILE A 6 -5.41 7.70 21.93
C ILE A 6 -5.51 9.20 22.26
N ARG A 7 -6.16 9.52 23.39
CA ARG A 7 -6.28 10.89 23.94
C ARG A 7 -5.18 11.17 24.97
N ARG A 8 -3.91 11.10 24.55
CA ARG A 8 -2.74 11.20 25.45
C ARG A 8 -1.70 12.14 24.88
N CYS A 9 -1.16 13.03 25.71
CA CYS A 9 -0.04 13.91 25.36
C CYS A 9 1.26 13.31 25.91
N TYR A 10 2.32 13.22 25.11
CA TYR A 10 3.59 12.66 25.56
C TYR A 10 4.61 13.73 25.95
N LYS A 11 5.25 13.55 27.11
CA LYS A 11 6.37 14.38 27.56
C LYS A 11 7.61 13.51 27.69
N PHE A 12 8.59 13.77 26.84
CA PHE A 12 9.87 13.06 26.82
C PHE A 12 10.85 13.76 27.75
N VAL A 13 11.48 13.01 28.65
CA VAL A 13 12.45 13.54 29.63
C VAL A 13 13.79 12.84 29.45
N SER A 14 14.78 13.60 28.99
CA SER A 14 16.13 13.14 28.69
C SER A 14 17.04 12.99 29.92
N ASP A 15 16.64 13.51 31.09
CA ASP A 15 17.38 13.36 32.35
C ASP A 15 17.18 11.96 32.93
N PRO A 16 18.23 11.13 33.07
CA PRO A 16 18.08 9.74 33.50
C PRO A 16 17.70 9.63 34.97
N GLN A 17 16.56 8.97 35.25
CA GLN A 17 16.07 8.75 36.61
C GLN A 17 15.75 7.26 36.84
N PRO A 18 15.87 6.74 38.07
CA PRO A 18 15.28 5.46 38.45
C PRO A 18 13.76 5.46 38.24
N PHE A 19 13.16 4.29 37.97
CA PHE A 19 11.76 4.19 37.56
C PHE A 19 10.78 4.85 38.55
N TYR A 20 11.04 4.77 39.86
CA TYR A 20 10.16 5.38 40.87
C TYR A 20 10.16 6.92 40.83
N LEU A 21 11.29 7.55 40.52
CA LEU A 21 11.38 9.01 40.35
C LEU A 21 10.82 9.45 38.99
N ALA A 22 11.01 8.63 37.95
CA ALA A 22 10.38 8.86 36.65
C ALA A 22 8.83 8.85 36.76
N GLU A 23 8.28 7.85 37.45
CA GLU A 23 6.84 7.72 37.71
C GLU A 23 6.31 8.87 38.60
N GLU A 24 7.01 9.23 39.68
CA GLU A 24 6.65 10.41 40.50
C GLU A 24 6.64 11.71 39.68
N ALA A 25 7.62 11.90 38.80
CA ALA A 25 7.69 13.06 37.91
C ALA A 25 6.57 13.09 36.86
N CYS A 26 6.15 11.93 36.35
CA CYS A 26 5.01 11.82 35.43
C CYS A 26 3.67 12.05 36.14
N ILE A 27 3.49 11.53 37.36
CA ILE A 27 2.32 11.77 38.21
C ILE A 27 2.20 13.26 38.53
N SER A 28 3.31 13.91 38.91
CA SER A 28 3.38 15.35 39.13
C SER A 28 3.03 16.18 37.87
N ALA A 29 3.23 15.61 36.68
CA ALA A 29 2.85 16.21 35.39
C ALA A 29 1.41 15.88 34.94
N GLY A 30 0.59 15.19 35.74
CA GLY A 30 -0.79 14.83 35.38
C GLY A 30 -0.92 13.56 34.52
N GLY A 31 0.04 12.64 34.66
CA GLY A 31 0.13 11.41 33.87
C GLY A 31 0.82 10.27 34.59
N HIS A 32 1.33 9.31 33.81
CA HIS A 32 2.11 8.17 34.27
C HIS A 32 3.27 7.93 33.30
N VAL A 33 4.26 7.09 33.62
CA VAL A 33 5.23 6.65 32.59
C VAL A 33 4.45 5.90 31.50
N ALA A 34 4.71 6.25 30.24
CA ALA A 34 3.85 5.94 29.11
C ALA A 34 3.59 4.43 28.96
N SER A 35 2.31 4.05 28.93
CA SER A 35 1.91 2.72 28.47
C SER A 35 1.85 2.65 26.94
N VAL A 36 1.92 1.45 26.37
CA VAL A 36 1.90 1.24 24.92
C VAL A 36 0.79 0.26 24.55
N SER A 37 -0.18 0.76 23.81
CA SER A 37 -1.42 0.08 23.40
C SER A 37 -1.38 -0.49 21.98
N SER A 38 -0.51 0.02 21.11
CA SER A 38 -0.43 -0.37 19.70
C SER A 38 0.97 -0.26 19.10
N GLY A 39 1.18 -0.88 17.93
CA GLY A 39 2.41 -0.73 17.14
C GLY A 39 2.65 0.70 16.66
N TYR A 40 1.58 1.45 16.37
CA TYR A 40 1.65 2.88 16.03
C TYR A 40 2.20 3.72 17.19
N GLU A 41 1.64 3.57 18.39
CA GLU A 41 2.12 4.25 19.61
C GLU A 41 3.58 3.86 19.91
N ASN A 42 3.93 2.58 19.73
CA ASN A 42 5.30 2.12 19.89
C ASN A 42 6.28 2.82 18.93
N ALA A 43 5.92 2.91 17.65
CA ALA A 43 6.77 3.52 16.62
C ALA A 43 6.94 5.03 16.83
N MET A 44 5.85 5.75 17.13
CA MET A 44 5.85 7.20 17.40
C MET A 44 6.73 7.58 18.60
N LEU A 45 6.67 6.79 19.67
CA LEU A 45 7.57 6.94 20.83
C LEU A 45 9.03 6.66 20.48
N THR A 46 9.28 5.58 19.72
CA THR A 46 10.63 5.15 19.31
C THR A 46 11.34 6.22 18.48
N GLU A 47 10.67 6.76 17.47
CA GLU A 47 11.19 7.79 16.58
C GLU A 47 11.49 9.10 17.33
N THR A 48 10.57 9.54 18.20
CA THR A 48 10.77 10.75 18.98
C THR A 48 11.99 10.62 19.90
N LEU A 49 12.16 9.47 20.56
CA LEU A 49 13.34 9.18 21.38
C LEU A 49 14.63 9.13 20.55
N GLN A 50 14.57 8.58 19.34
CA GLN A 50 15.72 8.53 18.41
C GLN A 50 16.14 9.95 17.99
N SER A 51 15.18 10.84 17.70
CA SER A 51 15.44 12.25 17.39
C SER A 51 16.15 12.97 18.54
N GLN A 52 15.77 12.66 19.78
CA GLN A 52 16.41 13.15 21.01
C GLN A 52 17.72 12.43 21.36
N ARG A 53 18.24 11.57 20.47
CA ARG A 53 19.44 10.74 20.68
C ARG A 53 19.40 9.87 21.94
N THR A 54 18.20 9.55 22.40
CA THR A 54 17.95 8.86 23.65
C THR A 54 17.75 7.38 23.36
N ARG A 55 18.83 6.59 23.48
CA ARG A 55 18.86 5.19 23.04
C ARG A 55 17.91 4.25 23.80
N TYR A 56 17.74 4.48 25.10
CA TYR A 56 16.85 3.68 25.95
C TYR A 56 16.00 4.60 26.82
N SER A 57 14.72 4.29 26.96
CA SER A 57 13.83 5.03 27.89
C SER A 57 12.81 4.15 28.56
N TYR A 58 12.47 4.49 29.81
CA TYR A 58 11.40 3.84 30.53
C TYR A 58 10.04 4.05 29.84
N ILE A 59 9.34 2.93 29.70
CA ILE A 59 7.91 2.81 29.43
C ILE A 59 7.27 2.18 30.69
N GLY A 60 5.99 2.41 30.93
CA GLY A 60 5.34 2.11 32.22
C GLY A 60 5.25 0.62 32.61
N LEU A 61 5.71 -0.29 31.75
CA LEU A 61 5.61 -1.73 31.92
C LEU A 61 6.57 -2.22 33.01
N ASN A 62 6.03 -2.77 34.09
CA ASN A 62 6.78 -3.18 35.27
C ASN A 62 6.18 -4.42 35.98
N LYS A 63 6.90 -4.95 36.96
CA LYS A 63 6.53 -6.06 37.88
C LYS A 63 6.61 -5.64 39.35
N LEU A 64 6.38 -4.36 39.66
CA LEU A 64 6.52 -3.85 41.03
C LEU A 64 5.31 -4.24 41.91
N SER A 65 4.12 -4.28 41.30
CA SER A 65 2.85 -4.57 41.97
C SER A 65 2.49 -6.07 42.01
N ALA A 66 3.06 -6.87 41.09
CA ALA A 66 2.71 -8.28 40.87
C ALA A 66 3.86 -9.04 40.19
N PRO A 67 3.93 -10.39 40.28
CA PRO A 67 4.95 -11.17 39.57
C PRO A 67 4.78 -11.17 38.03
N SER A 68 3.61 -10.76 37.53
CA SER A 68 3.28 -10.55 36.12
C SER A 68 3.57 -9.11 35.68
N TRP A 69 3.89 -8.92 34.40
CA TRP A 69 4.05 -7.57 33.83
C TRP A 69 2.71 -6.83 33.78
N SER A 70 2.72 -5.56 34.15
CA SER A 70 1.57 -4.64 34.12
C SER A 70 2.03 -3.20 33.89
N TRP A 71 1.18 -2.35 33.32
CA TRP A 71 1.47 -0.93 33.11
C TRP A 71 1.23 -0.11 34.38
N SER A 72 2.07 0.91 34.66
CA SER A 72 1.96 1.75 35.86
C SER A 72 0.70 2.61 35.90
N ASP A 73 0.16 2.98 34.72
CA ASP A 73 -1.13 3.67 34.56
C ASP A 73 -2.36 2.76 34.76
N GLY A 74 -2.17 1.47 35.03
CA GLY A 74 -3.24 0.49 35.16
C GLY A 74 -3.94 0.09 33.86
N SER A 75 -3.43 0.53 32.70
CA SER A 75 -3.99 0.13 31.39
C SER A 75 -3.84 -1.36 31.13
N ASN A 76 -4.78 -1.91 30.35
CA ASN A 76 -4.86 -3.34 30.03
C ASN A 76 -4.62 -3.56 28.54
N SER A 77 -3.38 -3.34 28.10
CA SER A 77 -2.92 -3.60 26.72
C SER A 77 -2.30 -4.99 26.60
N ASN A 78 -2.71 -5.73 25.56
CA ASN A 78 -2.10 -7.01 25.16
C ASN A 78 -0.95 -6.83 24.16
N TYR A 79 -0.66 -5.60 23.70
CA TYR A 79 0.42 -5.34 22.76
C TYR A 79 1.78 -5.50 23.45
N THR A 80 2.73 -6.19 22.79
CA THR A 80 4.10 -6.34 23.28
C THR A 80 5.11 -6.26 22.16
N ASN A 81 6.24 -5.59 22.38
CA ASN A 81 7.37 -5.55 21.43
C ASN A 81 8.70 -5.96 22.08
N TRP A 82 8.74 -7.08 22.81
CA TRP A 82 9.95 -7.54 23.49
C TRP A 82 11.09 -7.92 22.53
N ALA A 83 12.31 -7.47 22.84
CA ALA A 83 13.52 -7.87 22.13
C ALA A 83 13.82 -9.37 22.31
N ALA A 84 14.67 -9.93 21.44
CA ALA A 84 15.05 -11.34 21.50
C ALA A 84 15.63 -11.73 22.88
N SER A 85 15.15 -12.85 23.44
CA SER A 85 15.49 -13.33 24.80
C SER A 85 15.08 -12.41 25.96
N GLN A 86 14.17 -11.46 25.74
CA GLN A 86 13.51 -10.68 26.80
C GLN A 86 12.08 -11.18 27.01
N PRO A 87 11.49 -11.01 28.21
CA PRO A 87 12.06 -10.44 29.42
C PRO A 87 12.99 -11.40 30.19
N ASN A 88 14.02 -10.85 30.83
CA ASN A 88 14.86 -11.54 31.81
C ASN A 88 14.06 -11.86 33.09
N ALA A 89 14.28 -13.05 33.66
CA ALA A 89 13.58 -13.53 34.85
C ALA A 89 13.78 -12.65 36.10
N THR A 90 14.92 -11.96 36.24
CA THR A 90 15.24 -11.14 37.43
C THR A 90 14.96 -9.64 37.26
N ALA A 91 14.61 -9.20 36.05
CA ALA A 91 14.34 -7.80 35.75
C ALA A 91 12.85 -7.45 35.96
N THR A 92 12.60 -6.21 36.40
CA THR A 92 11.30 -5.78 36.94
C THR A 92 10.72 -4.52 36.29
N CYS A 93 11.46 -3.81 35.43
CA CYS A 93 10.97 -2.69 34.63
C CYS A 93 11.36 -2.87 33.16
N ALA A 94 10.67 -2.23 32.23
CA ALA A 94 10.97 -2.27 30.79
C ALA A 94 11.49 -0.93 30.28
N VAL A 95 12.46 -0.97 29.36
CA VAL A 95 12.88 0.18 28.56
C VAL A 95 12.69 -0.11 27.07
N MET A 96 12.20 0.89 26.34
CA MET A 96 12.15 0.92 24.88
C MET A 96 13.52 1.27 24.30
N ASN A 97 13.95 0.57 23.26
CA ASN A 97 15.14 0.87 22.46
C ASN A 97 14.76 1.76 21.27
N SER A 98 15.35 2.95 21.17
CA SER A 98 15.02 3.92 20.10
C SER A 98 15.56 3.54 18.71
N VAL A 99 16.27 2.42 18.57
CA VAL A 99 16.90 2.01 17.29
C VAL A 99 16.01 1.07 16.49
N ASP A 100 15.29 0.19 17.18
CA ASP A 100 14.45 -0.88 16.59
C ASP A 100 13.03 -0.93 17.21
N GLY A 101 12.75 -0.07 18.19
CA GLY A 101 11.47 0.01 18.91
C GLY A 101 11.22 -1.14 19.90
N THR A 102 12.16 -2.08 20.03
CA THR A 102 11.99 -3.25 20.89
C THR A 102 12.21 -2.95 22.36
N TRP A 103 11.64 -3.77 23.24
CA TRP A 103 11.67 -3.58 24.68
C TRP A 103 12.68 -4.52 25.34
N THR A 104 13.48 -3.98 26.26
CA THR A 104 14.43 -4.74 27.08
C THR A 104 14.07 -4.60 28.54
N SER A 105 14.11 -5.69 29.29
CA SER A 105 13.85 -5.66 30.73
C SER A 105 15.13 -5.29 31.50
N VAL A 106 14.98 -4.38 32.47
CA VAL A 106 16.06 -3.81 33.29
C VAL A 106 15.68 -3.82 34.77
N ALA A 107 16.65 -3.56 35.64
CA ALA A 107 16.38 -3.32 37.05
C ALA A 107 15.83 -1.89 37.24
N CYS A 108 14.71 -1.74 37.94
CA CYS A 108 14.02 -0.45 38.13
C CYS A 108 14.84 0.64 38.87
N ASN A 109 15.96 0.27 39.50
CA ASN A 109 16.88 1.19 40.17
C ASN A 109 17.95 1.78 39.24
N ALA A 110 18.08 1.28 38.02
CA ALA A 110 18.95 1.87 37.00
C ALA A 110 18.34 3.19 36.50
N ALA A 111 19.17 4.19 36.28
CA ALA A 111 18.74 5.48 35.79
C ALA A 111 18.61 5.46 34.26
N TYR A 112 17.41 5.72 33.75
CA TYR A 112 17.14 5.90 32.31
C TYR A 112 16.28 7.14 32.08
N PRO A 113 16.43 7.80 30.93
CA PRO A 113 15.43 8.74 30.41
C PRO A 113 14.04 8.08 30.35
N TYR A 114 12.97 8.86 30.25
CA TYR A 114 11.61 8.33 30.37
C TYR A 114 10.60 9.15 29.59
N VAL A 115 9.46 8.53 29.25
CA VAL A 115 8.34 9.21 28.61
C VAL A 115 7.14 9.20 29.54
N CYS A 116 6.53 10.35 29.78
CA CYS A 116 5.25 10.45 30.46
C CYS A 116 4.11 10.48 29.44
N ALA A 117 3.05 9.70 29.66
CA ALA A 117 1.75 9.89 29.02
C ALA A 117 0.86 10.71 29.96
N ILE A 118 0.59 11.96 29.58
CA ILE A 118 -0.21 12.93 30.33
C ILE A 118 -1.65 12.88 29.82
N THR A 119 -2.59 12.79 30.75
CA THR A 119 -4.01 12.89 30.43
C THR A 119 -4.40 14.35 30.23
N ALA A 120 -5.05 14.67 29.11
CA ALA A 120 -5.57 16.01 28.87
C ALA A 120 -6.69 16.31 29.87
N SER A 121 -6.41 17.13 30.87
CA SER A 121 -7.33 17.50 31.94
C SER A 121 -8.39 18.50 31.46
N VAL A 122 -9.35 18.01 30.67
CA VAL A 122 -10.66 18.67 30.58
C VAL A 122 -11.29 18.59 31.97
N PRO A 123 -11.53 19.71 32.67
CA PRO A 123 -12.14 19.65 33.99
C PRO A 123 -13.53 19.02 33.87
N ALA A 124 -13.80 18.01 34.70
CA ALA A 124 -15.08 17.32 34.69
C ALA A 124 -16.22 18.34 34.90
N PRO A 125 -17.30 18.30 34.09
CA PRO A 125 -18.42 19.22 34.24
C PRO A 125 -19.11 18.98 35.57
N THR A 126 -18.83 19.83 36.55
CA THR A 126 -19.54 19.84 37.83
C THR A 126 -20.94 20.38 37.62
N CYS A 127 -21.92 19.49 37.58
CA CYS A 127 -23.33 19.86 37.45
C CYS A 127 -23.72 20.89 38.52
N PRO A 128 -24.22 22.08 38.13
CA PRO A 128 -24.89 22.97 39.08
C PRO A 128 -26.10 22.25 39.70
N PRO A 129 -26.40 22.43 41.00
CA PRO A 129 -27.59 21.86 41.60
C PRO A 129 -28.83 22.45 40.94
N CYS A 130 -29.62 21.60 40.27
CA CYS A 130 -30.72 22.03 39.41
C CYS A 130 -31.95 22.46 40.22
N PRO A 131 -32.45 23.71 40.07
CA PRO A 131 -33.74 24.11 40.59
C PRO A 131 -34.87 23.76 39.58
N THR A 132 -35.79 22.92 40.05
CA THR A 132 -37.12 22.60 39.48
C THR A 132 -37.20 21.76 38.19
N PRO A 133 -38.23 20.88 38.06
CA PRO A 133 -38.36 19.96 36.93
C PRO A 133 -39.26 20.53 35.83
N GLY A 134 -38.69 20.78 34.65
CA GLY A 134 -39.47 21.25 33.49
C GLY A 134 -38.64 21.42 32.23
N GLY A 135 -38.55 20.36 31.42
CA GLY A 135 -37.88 20.35 30.12
C GLY A 135 -36.55 19.62 30.12
N CYS A 136 -36.48 18.50 29.39
CA CYS A 136 -35.20 17.93 28.98
C CYS A 136 -34.54 18.89 27.99
N PRO A 137 -33.30 19.34 28.21
CA PRO A 137 -32.55 20.01 27.15
C PRO A 137 -32.38 19.03 25.98
N THR A 138 -32.64 19.50 24.77
CA THR A 138 -32.11 18.84 23.58
C THR A 138 -30.59 18.77 23.72
N PHE A 139 -30.01 17.59 23.46
CA PHE A 139 -28.55 17.43 23.47
C PHE A 139 -27.90 18.52 22.62
N PRO A 140 -26.79 19.13 23.06
CA PRO A 140 -25.94 19.92 22.17
C PRO A 140 -25.58 19.09 20.92
N PRO A 141 -25.33 19.73 19.76
CA PRO A 141 -24.80 19.02 18.61
C PRO A 141 -23.59 18.18 19.01
N ALA A 142 -23.49 16.96 18.48
CA ALA A 142 -22.33 16.12 18.74
C ALA A 142 -21.07 16.88 18.30
N VAL A 143 -20.06 16.91 19.15
CA VAL A 143 -18.74 17.47 18.80
C VAL A 143 -18.21 16.68 17.61
N GLY A 144 -17.71 17.38 16.58
CA GLY A 144 -17.13 16.78 15.40
C GLY A 144 -16.12 15.69 15.72
N HIS A 145 -16.18 14.61 14.95
CA HIS A 145 -15.31 13.45 15.12
C HIS A 145 -14.97 12.88 13.75
N CYS A 146 -13.68 12.72 13.49
CA CYS A 146 -13.18 12.05 12.30
C CYS A 146 -13.00 10.54 12.52
N ASP A 147 -13.20 9.76 11.47
CA ASP A 147 -12.91 8.33 11.45
C ASP A 147 -11.43 8.02 11.77
N SER A 148 -11.15 6.77 12.14
CA SER A 148 -9.81 6.33 12.49
C SER A 148 -8.79 6.62 11.39
N GLY A 149 -7.64 7.21 11.76
CA GLY A 149 -6.58 7.62 10.83
C GLY A 149 -6.76 9.01 10.20
N TRP A 150 -7.80 9.77 10.57
CA TRP A 150 -7.98 11.17 10.18
C TRP A 150 -7.71 12.12 11.35
N ALA A 151 -7.03 13.23 11.08
CA ALA A 151 -6.74 14.29 12.04
C ALA A 151 -7.86 15.35 12.02
N TYR A 152 -8.44 15.63 13.18
CA TYR A 152 -9.51 16.61 13.35
C TYR A 152 -8.97 18.02 13.60
N PHE A 153 -9.47 19.02 12.86
CA PHE A 153 -9.18 20.43 13.09
C PHE A 153 -10.41 21.14 13.67
N ASP A 154 -10.31 21.56 14.93
CA ASP A 154 -11.47 22.03 15.71
C ASP A 154 -12.00 23.42 15.29
N LYS A 155 -11.25 24.17 14.47
CA LYS A 155 -11.61 25.52 14.05
C LYS A 155 -12.54 25.55 12.84
N THR A 156 -12.45 24.54 11.97
CA THR A 156 -13.27 24.42 10.74
C THR A 156 -14.27 23.26 10.81
N ASP A 157 -14.21 22.42 11.86
CA ASP A 157 -14.95 21.15 11.98
C ASP A 157 -14.58 20.13 10.88
N SER A 158 -13.35 20.23 10.36
CA SER A 158 -12.85 19.45 9.23
C SER A 158 -11.91 18.31 9.63
N CYS A 159 -11.86 17.29 8.78
CA CYS A 159 -11.04 16.09 8.92
C CYS A 159 -9.99 16.01 7.81
N TYR A 160 -8.71 15.86 8.17
CA TYR A 160 -7.59 15.85 7.23
C TYR A 160 -6.84 14.51 7.33
N ARG A 161 -6.41 14.00 6.20
CA ARG A 161 -5.55 12.82 6.13
C ARG A 161 -4.62 12.96 4.94
N TYR A 162 -3.33 12.79 5.19
CA TYR A 162 -2.35 12.79 4.11
C TYR A 162 -2.24 11.39 3.50
N PHE A 163 -2.08 11.37 2.19
CA PHE A 163 -1.84 10.19 1.36
C PHE A 163 -0.65 10.46 0.44
N LEU A 164 -0.24 9.48 -0.36
CA LEU A 164 1.04 9.46 -1.08
C LEU A 164 0.85 8.79 -2.50
N TRP A 165 1.84 8.83 -3.44
CA TRP A 165 1.89 8.30 -4.87
C TRP A 165 0.63 8.69 -5.63
N ALA A 166 0.56 9.97 -5.94
CA ALA A 166 -0.35 10.48 -6.94
C ALA A 166 0.25 11.71 -7.62
N THR A 167 -0.08 11.90 -8.90
CA THR A 167 -0.09 13.21 -9.56
C THR A 167 -1.23 14.06 -9.02
N PHE A 168 -1.23 15.36 -9.26
CA PHE A 168 -2.23 16.28 -8.67
C PHE A 168 -3.68 15.84 -8.94
N ASP A 169 -4.04 15.60 -10.21
CA ASP A 169 -5.42 15.25 -10.57
C ASP A 169 -5.82 13.84 -10.07
N ASN A 170 -4.86 12.92 -9.92
CA ASN A 170 -5.11 11.61 -9.30
C ASN A 170 -5.31 11.74 -7.78
N ALA A 171 -4.58 12.65 -7.11
CA ALA A 171 -4.69 12.90 -5.68
C ALA A 171 -6.06 13.52 -5.36
N GLU A 172 -6.50 14.49 -6.16
CA GLU A 172 -7.84 15.07 -6.08
C GLU A 172 -8.93 14.01 -6.29
N MET A 173 -8.83 13.18 -7.34
CA MET A 173 -9.79 12.10 -7.60
C MET A 173 -9.85 11.09 -6.43
N PHE A 174 -8.70 10.80 -5.80
CA PHE A 174 -8.65 9.93 -4.62
C PHE A 174 -9.33 10.57 -3.40
N CYS A 175 -9.07 11.85 -3.12
CA CYS A 175 -9.77 12.57 -2.04
C CYS A 175 -11.29 12.62 -2.29
N MET A 176 -11.73 12.91 -3.51
CA MET A 176 -13.14 12.83 -3.92
C MET A 176 -13.74 11.43 -3.66
N SER A 177 -13.00 10.36 -3.96
CA SER A 177 -13.46 8.98 -3.72
C SER A 177 -13.60 8.63 -2.23
N ASN A 178 -12.91 9.36 -1.35
CA ASN A 178 -13.02 9.24 0.11
C ASN A 178 -14.02 10.26 0.72
N GLY A 179 -14.77 10.99 -0.10
CA GLY A 179 -15.79 11.94 0.36
C GLY A 179 -15.26 13.32 0.77
N GLY A 180 -14.05 13.69 0.34
CA GLY A 180 -13.44 15.00 0.55
C GLY A 180 -12.79 15.57 -0.72
N HIS A 181 -11.81 16.45 -0.56
CA HIS A 181 -11.02 17.06 -1.65
C HIS A 181 -9.54 17.15 -1.22
N LEU A 182 -8.63 17.53 -2.12
CA LEU A 182 -7.32 18.03 -1.68
C LEU A 182 -7.52 19.26 -0.77
N ALA A 183 -6.66 19.40 0.24
CA ALA A 183 -6.85 20.40 1.29
C ALA A 183 -6.87 21.83 0.75
N SER A 184 -8.00 22.50 0.92
CA SER A 184 -8.11 23.96 0.93
C SER A 184 -7.58 24.53 2.26
N ILE A 185 -7.13 25.79 2.25
CA ILE A 185 -6.51 26.44 3.41
C ILE A 185 -6.98 27.90 3.47
N HIS A 186 -7.63 28.27 4.58
CA HIS A 186 -8.31 29.54 4.78
C HIS A 186 -7.78 30.37 5.97
N SER A 187 -6.80 29.84 6.72
CA SER A 187 -6.21 30.52 7.87
C SER A 187 -4.76 30.11 8.13
N ASP A 188 -4.03 30.91 8.92
CA ASP A 188 -2.64 30.59 9.28
C ASP A 188 -2.56 29.39 10.22
N GLU A 189 -3.52 29.26 11.13
CA GLU A 189 -3.65 28.13 12.04
C GLU A 189 -3.92 26.81 11.29
N GLU A 190 -4.78 26.84 10.27
CA GLU A 190 -5.03 25.70 9.38
C GLU A 190 -3.83 25.36 8.52
N ASN A 191 -3.15 26.38 7.98
CA ASN A 191 -1.93 26.20 7.21
C ASN A 191 -0.82 25.52 8.04
N VAL A 192 -0.65 25.92 9.30
CA VAL A 192 0.28 25.28 10.24
C VAL A 192 -0.13 23.83 10.49
N PHE A 193 -1.42 23.58 10.75
CA PHE A 193 -1.95 22.23 10.99
C PHE A 193 -1.74 21.28 9.79
N VAL A 194 -2.04 21.74 8.57
CA VAL A 194 -1.82 20.97 7.34
C VAL A 194 -0.32 20.72 7.12
N ALA A 195 0.54 21.73 7.29
CA ALA A 195 1.99 21.58 7.15
C ALA A 195 2.60 20.61 8.19
N ASP A 196 2.12 20.62 9.43
CA ASP A 196 2.57 19.72 10.49
C ASP A 196 2.14 18.26 10.22
N ILE A 197 0.94 18.04 9.67
CA ILE A 197 0.47 16.71 9.24
C ILE A 197 1.28 16.21 8.04
N SER A 198 1.49 17.04 7.01
CA SER A 198 2.30 16.70 5.82
C SER A 198 3.73 16.29 6.19
N LYS A 199 4.27 16.84 7.27
CA LYS A 199 5.61 16.56 7.79
C LYS A 199 5.74 15.30 8.64
N ALA A 200 4.63 14.76 9.15
CA ALA A 200 4.66 13.71 10.16
C ALA A 200 5.27 12.40 9.60
N GLY A 201 6.53 12.12 9.93
CA GLY A 201 7.24 10.90 9.54
C GLY A 201 7.89 10.90 8.14
N VAL A 202 8.11 12.08 7.52
CA VAL A 202 8.65 12.19 6.15
C VAL A 202 9.97 12.99 6.10
N GLU A 203 11.02 12.40 5.51
CA GLU A 203 12.26 13.11 5.17
C GLU A 203 12.20 13.66 3.73
N TYR A 204 11.96 14.96 3.56
CA TYR A 204 12.00 15.63 2.25
C TYR A 204 13.43 15.65 1.67
N LYS A 205 13.73 14.75 0.74
CA LYS A 205 15.04 14.63 0.07
C LYS A 205 15.03 15.22 -1.33
N LYS A 206 13.86 15.26 -1.96
CA LYS A 206 13.58 15.81 -3.29
C LYS A 206 12.18 16.41 -3.29
N GLU A 207 11.90 17.25 -4.27
CA GLU A 207 10.63 17.94 -4.49
C GLU A 207 9.43 16.97 -4.51
N ALA A 208 9.57 15.81 -5.15
CA ALA A 208 8.55 14.74 -5.18
C ALA A 208 8.28 14.04 -3.82
N ASP A 209 8.94 14.44 -2.73
CA ASP A 209 8.61 14.00 -1.37
C ASP A 209 7.67 14.98 -0.64
N LEU A 210 7.38 16.15 -1.22
CA LEU A 210 6.47 17.17 -0.68
C LEU A 210 5.00 16.73 -0.81
N THR A 211 4.05 17.60 -0.44
CA THR A 211 2.61 17.23 -0.40
C THR A 211 1.75 18.20 -1.21
N TRP A 212 0.91 17.67 -2.10
CA TRP A 212 -0.10 18.44 -2.83
C TRP A 212 -1.12 19.09 -1.88
N ILE A 213 -1.50 20.34 -2.15
CA ILE A 213 -2.67 21.03 -1.59
C ILE A 213 -3.66 21.34 -2.72
N GLY A 214 -4.92 21.66 -2.43
CA GLY A 214 -5.98 21.75 -3.44
C GLY A 214 -5.92 22.94 -4.40
N LEU A 215 -4.83 23.71 -4.44
CA LEU A 215 -4.73 24.95 -5.20
C LEU A 215 -4.18 24.69 -6.62
N LYS A 216 -4.95 25.06 -7.66
CA LYS A 216 -4.53 24.94 -9.07
C LYS A 216 -4.94 26.15 -9.92
N GLN A 217 -4.27 26.36 -11.04
CA GLN A 217 -4.73 27.26 -12.11
C GLN A 217 -5.62 26.47 -13.09
N ALA A 218 -6.89 26.29 -12.75
CA ALA A 218 -7.77 25.33 -13.43
C ALA A 218 -7.96 25.61 -14.93
N ASP A 219 -8.04 26.88 -15.33
CA ASP A 219 -8.29 27.31 -16.70
C ASP A 219 -7.02 27.80 -17.44
N TYR A 220 -5.82 27.38 -17.06
CA TYR A 220 -4.61 27.80 -17.77
C TYR A 220 -4.60 27.28 -19.23
N PRO A 221 -4.22 28.10 -20.25
CA PRO A 221 -3.73 29.48 -20.18
C PRO A 221 -4.82 30.56 -20.38
N THR A 222 -6.11 30.21 -20.43
CA THR A 222 -7.20 31.19 -20.63
C THR A 222 -7.46 32.04 -19.38
N SER A 223 -7.13 31.52 -18.20
CA SER A 223 -7.00 32.27 -16.94
C SER A 223 -5.73 31.88 -16.21
N GLN A 224 -5.10 32.85 -15.53
CA GLN A 224 -3.97 32.63 -14.60
C GLN A 224 -4.41 32.68 -13.13
N ALA A 225 -5.73 32.72 -12.87
CA ALA A 225 -6.27 32.71 -11.52
C ALA A 225 -6.04 31.34 -10.85
N TRP A 226 -5.58 31.37 -9.61
CA TRP A 226 -5.55 30.20 -8.73
C TRP A 226 -6.92 29.98 -8.09
N THR A 227 -7.31 28.72 -7.94
CA THR A 227 -8.61 28.27 -7.39
C THR A 227 -8.43 26.98 -6.60
N TRP A 228 -9.18 26.82 -5.51
CA TRP A 228 -9.26 25.55 -4.77
C TRP A 228 -10.11 24.51 -5.52
N THR A 229 -9.72 23.23 -5.47
CA THR A 229 -10.42 22.12 -6.15
C THR A 229 -11.80 21.80 -5.57
N ASP A 230 -12.04 22.11 -4.29
CA ASP A 230 -13.33 21.99 -3.61
C ASP A 230 -14.31 23.13 -3.94
N GLY A 231 -13.87 24.15 -4.68
CA GLY A 231 -14.67 25.33 -5.06
C GLY A 231 -14.84 26.38 -3.95
N THR A 232 -14.11 26.28 -2.84
CA THR A 232 -14.06 27.32 -1.80
C THR A 232 -13.43 28.62 -2.30
N PRO A 233 -13.75 29.78 -1.70
CA PRO A 233 -13.14 31.05 -2.09
C PRO A 233 -11.65 31.08 -1.77
N LEU A 234 -10.86 31.69 -2.66
CA LEU A 234 -9.45 31.97 -2.40
C LEU A 234 -9.31 33.25 -1.57
N ASP A 235 -9.29 33.10 -0.26
CA ASP A 235 -9.23 34.17 0.74
C ASP A 235 -7.92 34.21 1.56
N TYR A 236 -7.13 33.14 1.51
CA TYR A 236 -5.82 33.03 2.17
C TYR A 236 -4.74 32.54 1.19
N LEU A 237 -3.51 33.06 1.33
CA LEU A 237 -2.34 32.73 0.51
C LEU A 237 -1.06 32.77 1.35
N LYS A 238 -0.21 31.75 1.25
CA LYS A 238 1.11 31.71 1.92
C LYS A 238 2.21 31.16 1.01
N TRP A 239 2.41 31.77 -0.16
CA TRP A 239 3.49 31.41 -1.08
C TRP A 239 4.89 31.58 -0.48
N GLY A 240 5.82 30.73 -0.91
CA GLY A 240 7.23 30.77 -0.50
C GLY A 240 7.98 31.99 -1.04
N PRO A 241 9.19 32.29 -0.52
CA PRO A 241 9.98 33.41 -1.01
C PRO A 241 10.31 33.28 -2.50
N SER A 242 9.76 34.19 -3.31
CA SER A 242 9.81 34.23 -4.78
C SER A 242 8.78 33.38 -5.53
N GLN A 243 7.87 32.69 -4.83
CA GLN A 243 6.79 31.90 -5.44
C GLN A 243 5.46 32.67 -5.53
N PRO A 244 4.56 32.31 -6.49
CA PRO A 244 4.76 31.33 -7.55
C PRO A 244 5.65 31.87 -8.70
N ASP A 245 6.54 31.03 -9.27
CA ASP A 245 7.50 31.44 -10.31
C ASP A 245 7.27 30.83 -11.72
N ASP A 246 6.28 29.94 -11.88
CA ASP A 246 5.85 29.30 -13.14
C ASP A 246 7.02 28.80 -14.00
N LYS A 247 7.91 27.96 -13.46
CA LYS A 247 9.14 27.58 -14.18
C LYS A 247 8.78 26.87 -15.48
N ARG A 248 9.14 27.55 -16.57
CA ARG A 248 8.97 27.09 -17.96
C ARG A 248 7.51 27.07 -18.45
N GLY A 249 6.58 27.74 -17.76
CA GLY A 249 5.17 27.82 -18.19
C GLY A 249 4.43 26.50 -18.01
N LYS A 250 4.55 25.89 -16.83
CA LYS A 250 4.11 24.52 -16.52
C LYS A 250 3.70 24.28 -15.06
N GLU A 251 3.94 25.22 -14.16
CA GLU A 251 3.81 25.00 -12.71
C GLU A 251 2.46 25.54 -12.22
N HIS A 252 1.41 24.76 -12.51
CA HIS A 252 0.01 25.19 -12.39
C HIS A 252 -0.75 24.53 -11.23
N CYS A 253 -0.02 23.85 -10.33
CA CYS A 253 -0.53 23.13 -9.16
C CYS A 253 0.34 23.42 -7.94
N ALA A 254 -0.23 23.62 -6.76
CA ALA A 254 0.53 23.97 -5.56
C ALA A 254 0.82 22.78 -4.64
N GLN A 255 2.02 22.79 -4.07
CA GLN A 255 2.50 21.86 -3.04
C GLN A 255 2.98 22.61 -1.79
N THR A 256 3.22 21.89 -0.70
CA THR A 256 3.97 22.41 0.46
C THR A 256 5.41 22.75 0.07
N HIS A 257 5.90 23.92 0.46
CA HIS A 257 7.26 24.41 0.14
C HIS A 257 8.29 23.93 1.16
N SER A 258 9.56 23.79 0.74
CA SER A 258 10.71 23.59 1.63
C SER A 258 11.92 24.36 1.11
N ASP A 259 12.56 25.18 1.95
CA ASP A 259 13.82 25.86 1.58
C ASP A 259 15.08 25.00 1.80
N TYR A 260 14.91 23.77 2.30
CA TYR A 260 15.99 22.84 2.56
C TYR A 260 15.62 21.39 2.19
N LEU A 261 15.69 21.08 0.89
CA LEU A 261 15.70 19.70 0.39
C LEU A 261 16.94 18.97 0.92
N GLY A 262 16.81 18.27 2.04
CA GLY A 262 17.92 17.70 2.79
C GLY A 262 17.52 17.03 4.10
N ARG A 263 18.42 16.20 4.64
CA ARG A 263 18.16 15.23 5.73
C ARG A 263 17.80 15.81 7.12
N ILE A 264 17.44 17.09 7.25
CA ILE A 264 17.15 17.74 8.54
C ILE A 264 16.00 18.75 8.39
N PRO A 265 14.74 18.35 8.61
CA PRO A 265 13.58 19.26 8.58
C PRO A 265 13.67 20.42 9.60
N ALA A 266 14.47 20.27 10.66
CA ALA A 266 14.71 21.32 11.66
C ALA A 266 15.64 22.47 11.20
N LYS A 267 16.04 22.48 9.91
CA LYS A 267 16.74 23.61 9.27
C LYS A 267 15.90 24.34 8.24
N ASP A 268 14.73 23.82 7.93
CA ASP A 268 13.79 24.41 6.99
C ASP A 268 13.05 25.56 7.67
N ASN A 269 13.22 26.79 7.16
CA ASN A 269 12.56 27.98 7.72
C ASN A 269 11.28 28.35 6.96
N ASN A 270 11.03 27.74 5.81
CA ASN A 270 9.93 28.10 4.92
C ASN A 270 8.87 27.00 4.76
N TYR A 271 8.93 25.95 5.57
CA TYR A 271 8.05 24.78 5.54
C TYR A 271 6.54 25.01 5.69
N GLN A 272 6.14 26.21 6.11
CA GLN A 272 4.73 26.61 6.22
C GLN A 272 4.27 27.40 5.00
N HIS A 273 5.07 27.47 3.93
CA HIS A 273 4.71 28.15 2.71
C HIS A 273 4.35 27.18 1.59
N TRP A 274 3.93 27.70 0.44
CA TRP A 274 3.55 26.93 -0.74
C TRP A 274 4.47 27.20 -1.93
N ASP A 275 4.55 26.22 -2.80
CA ASP A 275 5.41 26.17 -3.97
C ASP A 275 4.56 25.76 -5.18
N ASP A 276 4.71 26.42 -6.32
CA ASP A 276 4.05 25.99 -7.55
C ASP A 276 4.91 24.96 -8.28
N CYS A 277 4.26 23.89 -8.76
CA CYS A 277 4.93 22.72 -9.28
C CYS A 277 4.12 22.11 -10.45
N GLN A 278 4.79 21.25 -11.23
CA GLN A 278 4.17 20.63 -12.40
C GLN A 278 3.19 19.55 -11.95
N CYS A 279 1.89 19.73 -12.24
CA CYS A 279 0.80 18.84 -11.85
C CYS A 279 1.03 17.34 -12.19
N THR A 280 1.91 17.05 -13.15
CA THR A 280 2.29 15.71 -13.62
C THR A 280 3.39 15.03 -12.80
N ILE A 281 3.95 15.64 -11.76
CA ILE A 281 4.94 14.99 -10.88
C ILE A 281 4.24 13.98 -9.96
N GLU A 282 4.86 12.81 -9.79
CA GLU A 282 4.34 11.71 -8.96
C GLU A 282 5.00 11.71 -7.55
N MET A 283 4.20 11.56 -6.48
CA MET A 283 4.66 11.55 -5.06
C MET A 283 4.75 10.10 -4.43
N ARG A 284 4.52 9.79 -3.13
CA ARG A 284 5.06 8.54 -2.42
C ARG A 284 4.39 7.09 -2.28
N ALA A 285 3.08 6.80 -2.10
CA ALA A 285 2.33 5.49 -2.03
C ALA A 285 0.74 5.47 -2.09
N CYS A 286 0.13 4.90 -3.16
CA CYS A 286 -1.25 4.33 -3.19
C CYS A 286 -1.17 2.80 -2.95
N TYR A 287 -1.84 2.29 -1.90
CA TYR A 287 -1.85 0.86 -1.58
C TYR A 287 -3.19 0.21 -1.90
N LYS A 288 -3.17 -1.02 -2.45
CA LYS A 288 -4.36 -1.87 -2.52
C LYS A 288 -4.19 -3.08 -1.61
N PHE A 289 -5.10 -3.22 -0.66
CA PHE A 289 -5.20 -4.36 0.24
C PHE A 289 -6.16 -5.38 -0.37
N SER A 290 -5.76 -6.65 -0.42
CA SER A 290 -6.57 -7.75 -0.94
C SER A 290 -6.72 -8.87 0.08
N ALA A 291 -7.96 -9.24 0.36
CA ALA A 291 -8.31 -10.42 1.16
C ALA A 291 -8.21 -11.73 0.36
N ASP A 292 -8.04 -11.67 -0.96
CA ASP A 292 -7.93 -12.84 -1.82
C ASP A 292 -6.64 -13.61 -1.50
N ALA A 293 -6.76 -14.86 -1.07
CA ALA A 293 -5.61 -15.67 -0.70
C ALA A 293 -4.97 -16.31 -1.95
N LEU A 294 -3.90 -15.70 -2.46
CA LEU A 294 -3.17 -16.13 -3.65
C LEU A 294 -1.74 -16.60 -3.32
N PRO A 295 -1.17 -17.57 -4.06
CA PRO A 295 0.26 -17.85 -4.04
C PRO A 295 1.10 -16.62 -4.42
N PHE A 296 2.33 -16.52 -3.92
CA PHE A 296 3.16 -15.31 -4.02
C PHE A 296 3.27 -14.73 -5.44
N TYR A 297 3.46 -15.59 -6.44
CA TYR A 297 3.60 -15.16 -7.84
C TYR A 297 2.29 -14.62 -8.44
N MET A 298 1.14 -15.18 -8.04
CA MET A 298 -0.18 -14.67 -8.45
C MET A 298 -0.52 -13.37 -7.71
N ALA A 299 -0.08 -13.22 -6.46
CA ALA A 299 -0.22 -11.98 -5.69
C ALA A 299 0.61 -10.84 -6.31
N GLU A 300 1.87 -11.11 -6.71
CA GLU A 300 2.72 -10.18 -7.46
C GLU A 300 2.09 -9.83 -8.82
N GLU A 301 1.59 -10.82 -9.58
CA GLU A 301 0.89 -10.58 -10.84
C GLU A 301 -0.39 -9.74 -10.66
N ALA A 302 -1.15 -9.97 -9.58
CA ALA A 302 -2.31 -9.14 -9.26
C ALA A 302 -1.91 -7.68 -8.94
N CYS A 303 -0.73 -7.44 -8.38
CA CYS A 303 -0.19 -6.10 -8.17
C CYS A 303 0.34 -5.47 -9.47
N LEU A 304 1.04 -6.22 -10.31
CA LEU A 304 1.51 -5.79 -11.63
C LEU A 304 0.35 -5.35 -12.54
N ASN A 305 -0.77 -6.08 -12.52
CA ASN A 305 -2.00 -5.71 -13.23
C ASN A 305 -2.65 -4.40 -12.76
N LEU A 306 -2.23 -3.86 -11.61
CA LEU A 306 -2.67 -2.57 -11.08
C LEU A 306 -1.64 -1.46 -11.33
N GLY A 307 -0.57 -1.73 -12.09
CA GLY A 307 0.57 -0.82 -12.25
C GLY A 307 1.55 -0.83 -11.06
N GLY A 308 1.48 -1.84 -10.20
CA GLY A 308 2.24 -1.91 -8.95
C GLY A 308 3.10 -3.15 -8.78
N HIS A 309 3.63 -3.32 -7.58
CA HIS A 309 4.31 -4.53 -7.10
C HIS A 309 3.74 -4.92 -5.74
N LEU A 310 4.03 -6.14 -5.24
CA LEU A 310 3.85 -6.41 -3.82
C LEU A 310 4.69 -5.44 -2.99
N ILE A 311 4.12 -4.96 -1.89
CA ILE A 311 4.67 -3.85 -1.13
C ILE A 311 6.11 -4.08 -0.66
N SER A 312 6.98 -3.09 -0.90
CA SER A 312 8.28 -2.95 -0.26
C SER A 312 8.20 -1.94 0.90
N PHE A 313 9.06 -2.11 1.91
CA PHE A 313 9.13 -1.21 3.07
C PHE A 313 10.46 -0.47 3.13
N ALA A 314 10.37 0.86 3.13
CA ALA A 314 11.49 1.78 3.35
C ALA A 314 11.80 1.97 4.85
N GLY A 315 10.83 1.74 5.75
CA GLY A 315 11.00 1.92 7.19
C GLY A 315 9.86 1.38 8.06
N GLY A 316 10.03 1.47 9.39
CA GLY A 316 9.13 0.86 10.36
C GLY A 316 7.72 1.48 10.44
N LEU A 317 7.57 2.78 10.17
CA LEU A 317 6.27 3.45 10.14
C LEU A 317 5.38 2.90 9.01
N GLU A 318 5.94 2.71 7.83
CA GLU A 318 5.24 2.17 6.66
C GLU A 318 4.78 0.73 6.91
N ASN A 319 5.67 -0.09 7.51
CA ASN A 319 5.34 -1.45 7.92
C ASN A 319 4.22 -1.51 8.98
N ALA A 320 4.26 -0.63 9.98
CA ALA A 320 3.22 -0.55 11.02
C ALA A 320 1.87 -0.07 10.45
N MET A 321 1.86 0.99 9.64
CA MET A 321 0.66 1.55 9.01
C MET A 321 -0.03 0.54 8.09
N VAL A 322 0.75 -0.21 7.31
CA VAL A 322 0.22 -1.25 6.40
C VAL A 322 -0.31 -2.45 7.18
N ALA A 323 0.37 -2.89 8.25
CA ALA A 323 -0.14 -3.94 9.12
C ALA A 323 -1.47 -3.54 9.80
N GLU A 324 -1.52 -2.35 10.39
CA GLU A 324 -2.74 -1.82 11.01
C GLU A 324 -3.87 -1.67 10.00
N THR A 325 -3.60 -1.13 8.80
CA THR A 325 -4.62 -0.99 7.75
C THR A 325 -5.12 -2.35 7.26
N ALA A 326 -4.25 -3.35 7.14
CA ALA A 326 -4.62 -4.73 6.82
C ALA A 326 -5.50 -5.36 7.91
N GLN A 327 -5.26 -5.04 9.18
CA GLN A 327 -6.10 -5.46 10.31
C GLN A 327 -7.46 -4.75 10.31
N GLN A 328 -7.50 -3.43 10.12
CA GLN A 328 -8.72 -2.63 10.06
C GLN A 328 -9.62 -3.04 8.90
N GLN A 329 -9.04 -3.31 7.72
CA GLN A 329 -9.76 -3.85 6.55
C GLN A 329 -10.03 -5.36 6.63
N ASN A 330 -9.56 -6.03 7.70
CA ASN A 330 -9.79 -7.44 7.98
C ASN A 330 -9.42 -8.38 6.80
N ILE A 331 -8.33 -8.10 6.08
CA ILE A 331 -7.92 -8.92 4.93
C ILE A 331 -7.40 -10.30 5.32
N GLY A 332 -7.01 -10.48 6.58
CA GLY A 332 -6.52 -11.73 7.14
C GLY A 332 -5.53 -11.50 8.28
N SER A 333 -5.05 -12.58 8.90
CA SER A 333 -4.07 -12.52 10.00
C SER A 333 -2.63 -12.27 9.54
N SER A 334 -2.33 -12.52 8.26
CA SER A 334 -1.05 -12.23 7.63
C SER A 334 -1.23 -12.08 6.12
N PHE A 335 -0.32 -11.35 5.48
CA PHE A 335 -0.36 -11.05 4.05
C PHE A 335 1.04 -11.09 3.41
N PHE A 336 1.12 -11.37 2.11
CA PHE A 336 2.35 -11.29 1.34
C PHE A 336 2.84 -9.85 1.15
N ILE A 337 4.15 -9.70 1.21
CA ILE A 337 4.93 -8.47 0.94
C ILE A 337 5.98 -8.80 -0.12
N GLY A 338 6.53 -7.83 -0.85
CA GLY A 338 7.38 -8.10 -2.03
C GLY A 338 8.73 -8.76 -1.71
N LEU A 339 9.08 -8.91 -0.42
CA LEU A 339 10.35 -9.44 0.03
C LEU A 339 10.45 -10.95 -0.20
N ASN A 340 11.41 -11.35 -1.04
CA ASN A 340 11.62 -12.75 -1.42
C ASN A 340 13.11 -13.07 -1.62
N LYS A 341 13.41 -14.35 -1.79
CA LYS A 341 14.74 -14.92 -2.03
C LYS A 341 14.71 -15.87 -3.24
N LEU A 342 13.91 -15.55 -4.26
CA LEU A 342 13.74 -16.39 -5.45
C LEU A 342 14.91 -16.26 -6.43
N ASN A 343 15.52 -15.07 -6.51
CA ASN A 343 16.56 -14.74 -7.48
C ASN A 343 18.01 -14.96 -6.96
N GLY A 344 18.19 -15.65 -5.83
CA GLY A 344 19.53 -15.95 -5.30
C GLY A 344 19.55 -16.29 -3.82
N ASN A 345 20.72 -16.14 -3.18
CA ASN A 345 20.88 -16.44 -1.74
C ASN A 345 20.57 -15.26 -0.80
N ALA A 346 20.23 -14.10 -1.33
CA ALA A 346 19.91 -12.88 -0.57
C ALA A 346 18.41 -12.52 -0.69
N TRP A 347 17.88 -11.86 0.33
CA TRP A 347 16.52 -11.31 0.28
C TRP A 347 16.50 -9.98 -0.48
N GLY A 348 15.49 -9.78 -1.32
CA GLY A 348 15.26 -8.57 -2.12
C GLY A 348 13.76 -8.38 -2.40
N TYR A 349 13.35 -7.15 -2.74
CA TYR A 349 11.96 -6.85 -3.11
C TYR A 349 11.69 -7.12 -4.60
N THR A 350 10.43 -7.41 -4.96
CA THR A 350 10.01 -7.65 -6.35
C THR A 350 10.08 -6.40 -7.23
N ASP A 351 9.91 -5.21 -6.65
CA ASP A 351 10.07 -3.90 -7.30
C ASP A 351 11.54 -3.46 -7.51
N GLY A 352 12.50 -4.27 -7.07
CA GLY A 352 13.93 -3.97 -7.15
C GLY A 352 14.46 -2.94 -6.14
N GLN A 353 13.65 -2.50 -5.16
CA GLN A 353 14.11 -1.60 -4.11
C GLN A 353 15.15 -2.27 -3.19
N ASN A 354 16.02 -1.45 -2.63
CA ASN A 354 17.03 -1.90 -1.66
C ASN A 354 16.38 -2.26 -0.32
N VAL A 355 16.75 -3.41 0.24
CA VAL A 355 16.31 -3.84 1.59
C VAL A 355 17.07 -3.06 2.65
N THR A 356 16.54 -1.89 3.04
CA THR A 356 17.13 -1.00 4.07
C THR A 356 16.49 -1.17 5.46
N TYR A 357 15.36 -1.85 5.55
CA TYR A 357 14.60 -2.11 6.78
C TYR A 357 14.18 -3.59 6.83
N THR A 358 14.14 -4.19 8.03
CA THR A 358 13.63 -5.55 8.25
C THR A 358 12.91 -5.69 9.59
N ASN A 359 11.80 -6.43 9.64
CA ASN A 359 11.04 -6.69 10.88
C ASN A 359 10.79 -8.20 11.15
N TRP A 360 11.83 -9.03 11.02
CA TRP A 360 11.69 -10.49 11.18
C TRP A 360 11.34 -10.93 12.62
N ALA A 361 10.47 -11.93 12.73
CA ALA A 361 10.20 -12.62 13.99
C ALA A 361 11.46 -13.33 14.53
N SER A 362 11.47 -13.62 15.84
CA SER A 362 12.53 -14.41 16.47
C SER A 362 12.65 -15.80 15.82
N GLY A 363 13.83 -16.11 15.29
CA GLY A 363 14.13 -17.37 14.58
C GLY A 363 13.85 -17.33 13.07
N GLU A 364 13.33 -16.22 12.53
CA GLU A 364 13.13 -16.00 11.09
C GLU A 364 14.28 -15.15 10.50
N PRO A 365 14.52 -15.21 9.17
CA PRO A 365 13.90 -16.12 8.21
C PRO A 365 14.38 -17.57 8.35
N SER A 366 13.46 -18.53 8.19
CA SER A 366 13.79 -19.96 8.10
C SER A 366 14.73 -20.27 6.93
N ALA A 367 15.44 -21.40 7.02
CA ALA A 367 16.43 -21.79 6.01
C ALA A 367 15.83 -22.27 4.67
N THR A 368 14.54 -22.63 4.64
CA THR A 368 13.88 -23.31 3.51
C THR A 368 12.80 -22.49 2.81
N SER A 369 12.18 -21.53 3.50
CA SER A 369 11.12 -20.69 2.94
C SER A 369 11.73 -19.47 2.23
N THR A 370 11.21 -19.15 1.04
CA THR A 370 11.82 -18.16 0.12
C THR A 370 10.97 -16.91 -0.12
N CYS A 371 9.80 -16.79 0.49
CA CYS A 371 8.94 -15.59 0.44
C CYS A 371 8.63 -15.09 1.85
N ALA A 372 8.30 -13.80 2.00
CA ALA A 372 7.97 -13.20 3.29
C ALA A 372 6.47 -12.87 3.41
N ILE A 373 5.91 -13.10 4.58
CA ILE A 373 4.59 -12.60 4.98
C ILE A 373 4.73 -11.66 6.17
N SER A 374 3.92 -10.60 6.22
CA SER A 374 3.77 -9.73 7.38
C SER A 374 2.51 -10.09 8.16
N SER A 375 2.58 -10.02 9.49
CA SER A 375 1.45 -10.20 10.40
C SER A 375 0.62 -8.92 10.49
N SER A 376 -0.70 -9.02 10.32
CA SER A 376 -1.58 -7.85 10.40
C SER A 376 -1.69 -7.28 11.83
N ALA A 377 -1.40 -8.06 12.87
CA ALA A 377 -1.59 -7.63 14.26
C ALA A 377 -0.45 -6.76 14.81
N ASP A 378 0.76 -6.88 14.25
CA ASP A 378 1.99 -6.31 14.80
C ASP A 378 3.05 -5.93 13.74
N GLY A 379 2.79 -6.21 12.45
CA GLY A 379 3.73 -5.97 11.34
C GLY A 379 4.98 -6.84 11.38
N ILE A 380 5.01 -7.91 12.18
CA ILE A 380 6.18 -8.79 12.30
C ILE A 380 6.20 -9.80 11.15
N TRP A 381 7.36 -9.98 10.54
CA TRP A 381 7.54 -10.79 9.33
C TRP A 381 7.95 -12.23 9.65
N LYS A 382 7.47 -13.17 8.84
CA LYS A 382 7.88 -14.58 8.85
C LYS A 382 8.15 -15.06 7.43
N SER A 383 9.04 -16.03 7.28
CA SER A 383 9.25 -16.68 5.98
C SER A 383 8.18 -17.74 5.73
N ALA A 384 7.62 -17.74 4.52
CA ALA A 384 6.56 -18.64 4.08
C ALA A 384 6.92 -19.31 2.75
N SER A 385 6.24 -20.41 2.44
CA SER A 385 6.35 -21.01 1.11
C SER A 385 5.75 -20.08 0.07
N CYS A 386 6.45 -19.81 -1.02
CA CYS A 386 5.89 -19.01 -2.12
C CYS A 386 4.66 -19.67 -2.78
N SER A 387 4.42 -20.97 -2.51
CA SER A 387 3.26 -21.72 -2.96
C SER A 387 2.08 -21.74 -1.98
N SER A 388 2.21 -21.23 -0.74
CA SER A 388 1.05 -21.08 0.14
C SER A 388 0.24 -19.84 -0.27
N SER A 389 -1.09 -19.96 -0.23
CA SER A 389 -1.99 -18.84 -0.50
C SER A 389 -2.09 -17.91 0.70
N HIS A 390 -1.81 -16.62 0.51
CA HIS A 390 -2.04 -15.58 1.51
C HIS A 390 -2.74 -14.36 0.88
N PRO A 391 -3.52 -13.60 1.67
CA PRO A 391 -3.87 -12.20 1.37
C PRO A 391 -2.62 -11.39 0.97
N TYR A 392 -2.78 -10.24 0.34
CA TYR A 392 -1.63 -9.48 -0.16
C TYR A 392 -1.89 -7.97 -0.21
N VAL A 393 -0.79 -7.20 -0.21
CA VAL A 393 -0.83 -5.74 -0.32
C VAL A 393 0.06 -5.28 -1.47
N CYS A 394 -0.54 -4.54 -2.40
CA CYS A 394 0.13 -3.95 -3.54
C CYS A 394 0.52 -2.49 -3.26
N ALA A 395 1.73 -2.10 -3.63
CA ALA A 395 2.10 -0.69 -3.82
C ALA A 395 1.96 -0.34 -5.30
N ILE A 396 1.03 0.54 -5.63
CA ILE A 396 0.71 0.92 -7.02
C ILE A 396 1.59 2.10 -7.45
N SER A 397 2.24 1.95 -8.61
CA SER A 397 3.00 3.02 -9.27
C SER A 397 2.12 3.66 -10.34
N THR A 398 2.00 4.99 -10.36
CA THR A 398 1.03 5.69 -11.21
C THR A 398 1.47 5.88 -12.67
N ILE A 399 2.54 5.21 -13.10
CA ILE A 399 3.02 5.21 -14.49
C ILE A 399 2.11 4.36 -15.40
N VAL A 400 0.84 4.72 -15.48
CA VAL A 400 -0.02 4.33 -16.61
C VAL A 400 0.54 5.05 -17.83
N PRO A 401 1.05 4.36 -18.87
CA PRO A 401 1.43 5.04 -20.10
C PRO A 401 0.17 5.70 -20.67
N THR A 402 0.18 7.02 -20.76
CA THR A 402 -0.97 7.80 -21.23
C THR A 402 -1.25 7.48 -22.69
N VAL A 403 -2.19 6.56 -22.92
CA VAL A 403 -2.77 6.29 -24.23
C VAL A 403 -3.60 7.52 -24.60
N THR A 404 -2.95 8.50 -25.21
CA THR A 404 -3.61 9.64 -25.81
C THR A 404 -4.42 9.13 -27.00
N CYS A 405 -5.73 8.95 -26.79
CA CYS A 405 -6.65 8.72 -27.89
C CYS A 405 -6.52 9.90 -28.87
N PRO A 406 -6.18 9.68 -30.16
CA PRO A 406 -6.22 10.75 -31.14
C PRO A 406 -7.66 11.27 -31.24
N PRO A 407 -7.87 12.59 -31.38
CA PRO A 407 -9.22 13.16 -31.38
C PRO A 407 -10.03 12.56 -32.53
N CYS A 408 -11.13 11.88 -32.17
CA CYS A 408 -12.00 11.21 -33.11
C CYS A 408 -12.62 12.22 -34.10
N PRO A 409 -12.55 11.98 -35.42
CA PRO A 409 -13.32 12.74 -36.39
C PRO A 409 -14.81 12.62 -36.09
N THR A 410 -15.55 13.74 -36.14
CA THR A 410 -16.99 13.80 -35.88
C THR A 410 -17.81 13.18 -37.02
N ALA A 411 -17.87 11.85 -37.05
CA ALA A 411 -18.86 11.06 -37.78
C ALA A 411 -19.13 9.76 -37.00
N GLY A 412 -20.40 9.41 -36.83
CA GLY A 412 -20.82 8.42 -35.83
C GLY A 412 -20.29 7.00 -36.07
N CYS A 413 -19.65 6.43 -35.06
CA CYS A 413 -19.50 4.99 -34.88
C CYS A 413 -20.54 4.50 -33.85
N PRO A 414 -21.07 3.27 -34.00
CA PRO A 414 -21.89 2.64 -32.95
C PRO A 414 -21.05 2.38 -31.69
N ALA A 415 -21.73 2.24 -30.55
CA ALA A 415 -21.10 1.99 -29.25
C ALA A 415 -20.13 0.77 -29.29
N PRO A 416 -19.02 0.79 -28.52
CA PRO A 416 -18.11 -0.33 -28.47
C PRO A 416 -18.84 -1.60 -27.99
N PRO A 417 -18.62 -2.77 -28.63
CA PRO A 417 -19.16 -4.02 -28.14
C PRO A 417 -18.56 -4.35 -26.77
N GLY A 418 -19.40 -4.89 -25.88
CA GLY A 418 -19.11 -4.99 -24.45
C GLY A 418 -17.74 -5.56 -24.10
N GLU A 419 -17.15 -4.99 -23.05
CA GLU A 419 -15.86 -5.37 -22.49
C GLU A 419 -15.76 -6.89 -22.32
N LYS A 420 -14.61 -7.48 -22.64
CA LYS A 420 -14.36 -8.92 -22.47
C LYS A 420 -13.34 -9.12 -21.36
N GLN A 421 -13.66 -9.98 -20.39
CA GLN A 421 -12.75 -10.33 -19.30
C GLN A 421 -11.90 -11.53 -19.73
N LEU A 422 -10.59 -11.44 -19.48
CA LEU A 422 -9.60 -12.49 -19.71
C LEU A 422 -9.03 -12.93 -18.35
N HIS A 423 -8.89 -14.24 -18.15
CA HIS A 423 -8.37 -14.82 -16.91
C HIS A 423 -7.51 -16.06 -17.21
N ARG A 424 -6.31 -16.11 -16.65
CA ARG A 424 -5.34 -17.20 -16.85
C ARG A 424 -5.32 -18.15 -15.65
N TYR A 425 -5.42 -19.45 -15.92
CA TYR A 425 -5.30 -20.50 -14.90
C TYR A 425 -3.95 -21.20 -15.01
N PHE A 426 -3.27 -21.40 -13.88
CA PHE A 426 -2.07 -22.24 -13.76
C PHE A 426 -2.43 -23.64 -13.25
N LEU A 427 -3.12 -24.42 -14.09
CA LEU A 427 -3.53 -25.79 -13.80
C LEU A 427 -3.07 -26.71 -14.94
N TRP A 428 -2.34 -27.77 -14.60
CA TRP A 428 -1.89 -28.80 -15.54
C TRP A 428 -3.08 -29.52 -16.17
N GLN A 429 -3.44 -29.16 -17.41
CA GLN A 429 -4.63 -29.67 -18.10
C GLN A 429 -4.39 -29.88 -19.60
N ASN A 430 -5.05 -30.91 -20.14
CA ASN A 430 -5.24 -31.06 -21.57
C ASN A 430 -6.28 -30.05 -22.10
N PHE A 431 -6.31 -29.87 -23.41
CA PHE A 431 -7.12 -28.84 -24.05
C PHE A 431 -8.61 -28.94 -23.70
N ASP A 432 -9.17 -30.15 -23.77
CA ASP A 432 -10.61 -30.34 -23.56
C ASP A 432 -11.01 -30.15 -22.08
N ASN A 433 -10.14 -30.50 -21.13
CA ASN A 433 -10.31 -30.16 -19.72
C ASN A 433 -10.22 -28.64 -19.47
N ALA A 434 -9.25 -27.97 -20.09
CA ALA A 434 -9.06 -26.52 -19.97
C ALA A 434 -10.28 -25.75 -20.49
N GLU A 435 -10.80 -26.14 -21.66
CA GLU A 435 -12.05 -25.61 -22.23
C GLU A 435 -13.27 -25.86 -21.33
N ASN A 436 -13.38 -27.04 -20.72
CA ASN A 436 -14.46 -27.33 -19.76
C ASN A 436 -14.37 -26.46 -18.49
N ILE A 437 -13.15 -26.14 -18.02
CA ILE A 437 -12.94 -25.20 -16.90
C ILE A 437 -13.38 -23.79 -17.30
N CYS A 438 -13.00 -23.30 -18.49
CA CYS A 438 -13.47 -22.00 -18.98
C CYS A 438 -15.00 -21.95 -19.07
N LYS A 439 -15.64 -23.00 -19.63
CA LYS A 439 -17.11 -23.14 -19.73
C LYS A 439 -17.79 -23.09 -18.37
N SER A 440 -17.26 -23.79 -17.37
CA SER A 440 -17.81 -23.77 -16.01
C SER A 440 -17.72 -22.41 -15.32
N ASN A 441 -16.81 -21.54 -15.78
CA ASN A 441 -16.63 -20.15 -15.30
C ASN A 441 -17.34 -19.11 -16.20
N GLY A 442 -18.22 -19.55 -17.11
CA GLY A 442 -19.03 -18.66 -17.96
C GLY A 442 -18.29 -18.08 -19.17
N GLY A 443 -17.22 -18.74 -19.63
CA GLY A 443 -16.44 -18.34 -20.80
C GLY A 443 -15.98 -19.52 -21.65
N HIS A 444 -14.97 -19.30 -22.47
CA HIS A 444 -14.31 -20.30 -23.31
C HIS A 444 -12.80 -20.09 -23.25
N LEU A 445 -11.98 -21.03 -23.77
CA LEU A 445 -10.58 -20.72 -24.05
C LEU A 445 -10.49 -19.51 -25.00
N THR A 446 -9.46 -18.70 -24.84
CA THR A 446 -9.42 -17.38 -25.47
C THR A 446 -9.39 -17.44 -26.99
N SER A 447 -10.35 -16.76 -27.62
CA SER A 447 -10.28 -16.33 -29.02
C SER A 447 -9.39 -15.10 -29.17
N VAL A 448 -8.84 -14.87 -30.36
CA VAL A 448 -7.98 -13.72 -30.67
C VAL A 448 -8.33 -13.16 -32.06
N HIS A 449 -8.73 -11.89 -32.12
CA HIS A 449 -9.27 -11.23 -33.32
C HIS A 449 -8.44 -10.04 -33.82
N SER A 450 -7.41 -9.64 -33.07
CA SER A 450 -6.53 -8.55 -33.49
C SER A 450 -5.09 -8.79 -33.03
N LYS A 451 -4.17 -8.04 -33.63
CA LYS A 451 -2.76 -8.05 -33.23
C LYS A 451 -2.59 -7.57 -31.79
N GLU A 452 -3.35 -6.57 -31.39
CA GLU A 452 -3.34 -5.95 -30.05
C GLU A 452 -3.86 -6.94 -29.00
N GLU A 453 -4.95 -7.65 -29.30
CA GLU A 453 -5.47 -8.74 -28.46
C GLU A 453 -4.45 -9.89 -28.34
N ASN A 454 -3.75 -10.21 -29.43
CA ASN A 454 -2.67 -11.20 -29.43
C ASN A 454 -1.47 -10.77 -28.56
N VAL A 455 -1.02 -9.52 -28.66
CA VAL A 455 0.03 -8.97 -27.78
C VAL A 455 -0.39 -9.07 -26.31
N PHE A 456 -1.63 -8.72 -25.99
CA PHE A 456 -2.16 -8.77 -24.63
C PHE A 456 -2.20 -10.21 -24.09
N VAL A 457 -2.76 -11.15 -24.86
CA VAL A 457 -2.84 -12.57 -24.48
C VAL A 457 -1.45 -13.21 -24.35
N SER A 458 -0.52 -12.93 -25.27
CA SER A 458 0.89 -13.37 -25.16
C SER A 458 1.59 -12.77 -23.94
N THR A 459 1.34 -11.50 -23.61
CA THR A 459 1.95 -10.87 -22.42
C THR A 459 1.44 -11.50 -21.12
N MET A 460 0.13 -11.75 -21.04
CA MET A 460 -0.50 -12.49 -19.93
C MET A 460 0.00 -13.95 -19.82
N ALA A 461 0.44 -14.56 -20.92
CA ALA A 461 1.01 -15.90 -20.93
C ALA A 461 2.50 -15.98 -20.51
N MET A 462 3.22 -14.85 -20.54
CA MET A 462 4.63 -14.78 -20.15
C MET A 462 4.87 -14.59 -18.65
N SER A 463 3.88 -14.07 -17.91
CA SER A 463 3.97 -13.96 -16.44
C SER A 463 4.18 -15.33 -15.78
N GLY A 464 5.07 -15.40 -14.79
CA GLY A 464 5.23 -16.58 -13.92
C GLY A 464 5.70 -17.88 -14.58
N ASN A 465 6.15 -17.87 -15.85
CA ASN A 465 6.65 -19.05 -16.56
C ASN A 465 8.19 -19.11 -16.55
N THR A 466 8.75 -20.17 -15.96
CA THR A 466 10.18 -20.49 -16.07
C THR A 466 10.40 -21.47 -17.22
N TYR A 467 10.34 -21.01 -18.47
CA TYR A 467 10.41 -21.82 -19.71
C TYR A 467 11.59 -22.84 -19.73
N THR A 468 11.36 -24.01 -19.15
CA THR A 468 12.33 -25.11 -19.01
C THR A 468 11.81 -26.42 -19.61
N ASP A 469 10.49 -26.55 -19.74
CA ASP A 469 9.80 -27.58 -20.51
C ASP A 469 8.74 -26.94 -21.42
N SER A 470 8.62 -27.44 -22.66
CA SER A 470 7.50 -27.22 -23.58
C SER A 470 6.11 -27.36 -22.94
N ASN A 471 5.95 -28.23 -21.94
CA ASN A 471 4.66 -28.39 -21.25
C ASN A 471 4.32 -27.20 -20.31
N GLU A 472 5.23 -26.25 -20.10
CA GLU A 472 4.98 -25.05 -19.28
C GLU A 472 4.25 -23.92 -20.04
N LEU A 473 3.91 -24.15 -21.31
CA LEU A 473 3.24 -23.22 -22.20
C LEU A 473 1.73 -23.06 -21.89
N THR A 474 1.01 -22.38 -22.78
CA THR A 474 -0.33 -21.83 -22.53
C THR A 474 -1.29 -22.14 -23.69
N TRP A 475 -2.39 -22.84 -23.42
CA TRP A 475 -3.45 -23.07 -24.40
C TRP A 475 -4.25 -21.80 -24.73
N VAL A 476 -4.60 -21.65 -26.01
CA VAL A 476 -5.60 -20.70 -26.53
C VAL A 476 -6.73 -21.48 -27.23
N GLY A 477 -7.88 -20.86 -27.49
CA GLY A 477 -9.11 -21.57 -27.90
C GLY A 477 -9.18 -22.06 -29.34
N LEU A 478 -8.08 -22.11 -30.10
CA LEU A 478 -8.09 -22.48 -31.52
C LEU A 478 -7.90 -24.00 -31.66
N LYS A 479 -8.82 -24.67 -32.37
CA LYS A 479 -8.82 -26.14 -32.57
C LYS A 479 -9.37 -26.51 -33.95
N GLN A 480 -8.84 -27.58 -34.56
CA GLN A 480 -9.44 -28.24 -35.72
C GLN A 480 -10.57 -29.16 -35.25
N MET A 481 -11.74 -28.61 -34.92
CA MET A 481 -12.83 -29.37 -34.26
C MET A 481 -13.33 -30.58 -35.06
N ASN A 482 -13.30 -30.50 -36.40
CA ASN A 482 -13.90 -31.49 -37.29
C ASN A 482 -12.87 -32.42 -37.95
N TYR A 483 -11.63 -32.48 -37.45
CA TYR A 483 -10.60 -33.37 -37.97
C TYR A 483 -10.98 -34.85 -37.83
N PRO A 484 -10.72 -35.73 -38.82
CA PRO A 484 -10.06 -35.48 -40.11
C PRO A 484 -11.02 -35.05 -41.24
N SER A 485 -12.31 -34.83 -40.96
CA SER A 485 -13.34 -34.52 -41.96
C SER A 485 -13.20 -33.10 -42.54
N SER A 486 -12.68 -32.16 -41.76
CA SER A 486 -12.17 -30.86 -42.18
C SER A 486 -10.88 -30.56 -41.42
N LYS A 487 -9.96 -29.81 -42.07
CA LYS A 487 -8.72 -29.29 -41.47
C LYS A 487 -8.83 -27.80 -41.10
N ASP A 488 -10.04 -27.23 -41.12
CA ASP A 488 -10.27 -25.82 -40.83
C ASP A 488 -10.09 -25.54 -39.33
N TRP A 489 -9.36 -24.46 -39.01
CA TRP A 489 -9.22 -23.98 -37.64
C TRP A 489 -10.46 -23.20 -37.21
N THR A 490 -10.90 -23.41 -35.96
CA THR A 490 -12.12 -22.81 -35.39
C THR A 490 -11.91 -22.47 -33.92
N TRP A 491 -12.44 -21.33 -33.46
CA TRP A 491 -12.42 -20.94 -32.05
C TRP A 491 -13.48 -21.71 -31.24
N THR A 492 -13.16 -22.12 -30.00
CA THR A 492 -14.09 -22.85 -29.12
C THR A 492 -15.32 -22.07 -28.66
N ASP A 493 -15.28 -20.74 -28.73
CA ASP A 493 -16.42 -19.84 -28.48
C ASP A 493 -17.33 -19.63 -29.70
N GLY A 494 -16.99 -20.23 -30.85
CA GLY A 494 -17.76 -20.11 -32.11
C GLY A 494 -17.58 -18.79 -32.86
N THR A 495 -16.64 -17.93 -32.45
CA THR A 495 -16.30 -16.70 -33.18
C THR A 495 -15.55 -17.01 -34.49
N PRO A 496 -15.59 -16.11 -35.50
CA PRO A 496 -14.85 -16.31 -36.74
C PRO A 496 -13.33 -16.25 -36.51
N VAL A 497 -12.58 -17.02 -37.30
CA VAL A 497 -11.11 -16.93 -37.36
C VAL A 497 -10.74 -15.87 -38.39
N ASP A 498 -10.67 -14.61 -37.93
CA ASP A 498 -10.35 -13.40 -38.69
C ASP A 498 -8.91 -12.92 -38.49
N PHE A 499 -8.23 -13.40 -37.45
CA PHE A 499 -6.83 -13.14 -37.15
C PHE A 499 -6.06 -14.45 -36.88
N VAL A 500 -4.81 -14.54 -37.35
CA VAL A 500 -3.89 -15.65 -37.06
C VAL A 500 -2.46 -15.14 -36.83
N ALA A 501 -1.74 -15.75 -35.90
CA ALA A 501 -0.36 -15.39 -35.57
C ALA A 501 0.61 -16.58 -35.56
N TRP A 502 0.48 -17.53 -36.48
CA TRP A 502 1.38 -18.70 -36.56
C TRP A 502 2.88 -18.34 -36.55
N ALA A 503 3.67 -19.16 -35.85
CA ALA A 503 5.13 -19.07 -35.84
C ALA A 503 5.72 -19.39 -37.22
N PRO A 504 7.00 -19.05 -37.49
CA PRO A 504 7.69 -19.57 -38.65
C PRO A 504 7.54 -21.10 -38.72
N THR A 505 7.28 -21.61 -39.93
CA THR A 505 6.97 -23.02 -40.25
C THR A 505 5.71 -23.63 -39.63
N GLN A 506 4.93 -22.91 -38.82
CA GLN A 506 3.68 -23.42 -38.23
C GLN A 506 2.41 -23.00 -39.01
N PRO A 507 1.30 -23.75 -38.91
CA PRO A 507 1.16 -25.04 -38.23
C PRO A 507 1.77 -26.20 -39.04
N ASP A 508 2.45 -27.14 -38.38
CA ASP A 508 3.20 -28.23 -39.01
C ASP A 508 2.54 -29.63 -38.94
N ASP A 509 1.47 -29.79 -38.14
CA ASP A 509 0.70 -31.04 -37.94
C ASP A 509 1.63 -32.22 -37.57
N SER A 510 2.51 -32.04 -36.57
CA SER A 510 3.59 -32.99 -36.30
C SER A 510 3.03 -34.38 -35.99
N LYS A 511 3.47 -35.37 -36.78
CA LYS A 511 3.00 -36.76 -36.74
C LYS A 511 1.49 -36.94 -37.02
N GLY A 512 0.79 -35.91 -37.50
CA GLY A 512 -0.65 -35.95 -37.81
C GLY A 512 -1.54 -35.94 -36.57
N GLN A 513 -1.13 -35.25 -35.49
CA GLN A 513 -1.78 -35.27 -34.17
C GLN A 513 -2.02 -33.86 -33.58
N GLU A 514 -1.59 -32.80 -34.24
CA GLU A 514 -1.48 -31.46 -33.65
C GLU A 514 -2.64 -30.58 -34.07
N HIS A 515 -3.74 -30.72 -33.33
CA HIS A 515 -5.05 -30.17 -33.70
C HIS A 515 -5.52 -29.07 -32.75
N CYS A 516 -4.70 -28.67 -31.78
CA CYS A 516 -4.97 -27.65 -30.76
C CYS A 516 -3.81 -26.65 -30.68
N VAL A 517 -4.06 -25.40 -30.28
CA VAL A 517 -3.06 -24.32 -30.40
C VAL A 517 -2.59 -23.78 -29.05
N GLU A 518 -1.26 -23.71 -28.91
CA GLU A 518 -0.58 -23.01 -27.82
C GLU A 518 0.06 -21.69 -28.29
N LEU A 519 0.45 -20.88 -27.32
CA LEU A 519 1.37 -19.76 -27.54
C LEU A 519 2.80 -20.28 -27.59
N TYR A 520 3.48 -19.99 -28.70
CA TYR A 520 4.80 -20.49 -29.04
C TYR A 520 5.91 -19.79 -28.25
N CYS A 521 6.97 -20.56 -27.98
CA CYS A 521 8.22 -20.09 -27.42
C CYS A 521 9.36 -20.90 -28.06
N ASP A 522 10.36 -20.23 -28.63
CA ASP A 522 11.56 -20.87 -29.20
C ASP A 522 12.77 -20.85 -28.26
N HIS A 523 12.70 -20.08 -27.16
CA HIS A 523 13.82 -19.90 -26.24
C HIS A 523 13.72 -20.70 -24.94
N THR A 524 14.11 -21.98 -24.98
CA THR A 524 14.35 -22.79 -23.77
C THR A 524 15.60 -22.30 -23.03
N GLY A 525 15.49 -21.19 -22.29
CA GLY A 525 16.67 -20.42 -21.87
C GLY A 525 16.50 -19.34 -20.79
N LYS A 526 15.55 -19.48 -19.85
CA LYS A 526 15.39 -18.65 -18.63
C LYS A 526 15.17 -17.12 -18.79
N ASP A 527 15.21 -16.56 -20.00
CA ASP A 527 14.97 -15.14 -20.25
C ASP A 527 13.95 -14.95 -21.39
N PRO A 528 12.65 -14.77 -21.05
CA PRO A 528 11.58 -14.57 -22.04
C PRO A 528 11.77 -13.33 -22.91
N ALA A 529 12.52 -12.32 -22.45
CA ALA A 529 12.72 -11.07 -23.19
C ALA A 529 13.68 -11.22 -24.40
N LYS A 530 14.26 -12.41 -24.59
CA LYS A 530 15.12 -12.74 -25.75
C LYS A 530 14.43 -13.57 -26.84
N ASP A 531 13.25 -14.10 -26.57
CA ASP A 531 12.43 -14.79 -27.58
C ASP A 531 11.93 -13.76 -28.61
N GLN A 532 12.08 -14.03 -29.91
CA GLN A 532 11.62 -13.12 -30.98
C GLN A 532 10.25 -13.50 -31.55
N ASN A 533 9.71 -14.64 -31.12
CA ASN A 533 8.48 -15.25 -31.60
C ASN A 533 7.41 -15.42 -30.49
N TYR A 534 7.60 -14.87 -29.28
CA TYR A 534 6.65 -14.93 -28.15
C TYR A 534 5.20 -14.45 -28.42
N GLN A 535 4.98 -13.73 -29.53
CA GLN A 535 3.66 -13.32 -30.03
C GLN A 535 3.09 -14.30 -31.06
N ARG A 536 3.65 -15.50 -31.18
CA ARG A 536 3.30 -16.49 -32.21
C ARG A 536 2.61 -17.71 -31.64
N TRP A 537 2.02 -18.50 -32.53
CA TRP A 537 1.27 -19.70 -32.20
C TRP A 537 1.90 -20.96 -32.78
N ASN A 538 1.73 -22.08 -32.07
CA ASN A 538 2.19 -23.41 -32.44
C ASN A 538 1.02 -24.39 -32.27
N ASP A 539 0.86 -25.35 -33.19
CA ASP A 539 -0.05 -26.47 -32.99
C ASP A 539 0.62 -27.57 -32.15
N MET A 540 -0.19 -28.23 -31.33
CA MET A 540 0.24 -29.25 -30.37
C MET A 540 -0.84 -30.33 -30.21
N PRO A 541 -0.49 -31.52 -29.71
CA PRO A 541 -1.47 -32.58 -29.49
C PRO A 541 -2.44 -32.15 -28.39
N CYS A 542 -3.75 -32.20 -28.67
CA CYS A 542 -4.80 -31.79 -27.72
C CYS A 542 -4.77 -32.54 -26.37
N SER A 543 -4.15 -33.72 -26.34
CA SER A 543 -3.95 -34.57 -25.17
C SER A 543 -2.79 -34.14 -24.26
N THR A 544 -1.93 -33.21 -24.70
CA THR A 544 -0.80 -32.68 -23.93
C THR A 544 -1.32 -31.91 -22.71
N ASN A 545 -0.82 -32.25 -21.52
CA ASN A 545 -1.14 -31.49 -20.31
C ASN A 545 -0.22 -30.26 -20.22
N MET A 546 -0.75 -29.08 -20.50
CA MET A 546 -0.01 -27.82 -20.36
C MET A 546 -0.25 -27.21 -18.99
N ARG A 547 0.77 -26.51 -18.46
CA ARG A 547 0.77 -25.85 -17.15
C ARG A 547 -0.30 -24.77 -17.03
N SER A 548 -0.68 -24.11 -18.12
CA SER A 548 -1.63 -23.00 -18.07
C SER A 548 -2.52 -22.86 -19.31
N PHE A 549 -3.59 -22.07 -19.16
CA PHE A 549 -4.53 -21.74 -20.23
C PHE A 549 -5.23 -20.40 -19.93
N VAL A 550 -5.65 -19.69 -20.97
CA VAL A 550 -6.37 -18.40 -20.83
C VAL A 550 -7.83 -18.57 -21.23
N CYS A 551 -8.74 -18.20 -20.33
CA CYS A 551 -10.18 -18.15 -20.57
C CYS A 551 -10.63 -16.70 -20.89
N LYS A 552 -11.63 -16.57 -21.76
CA LYS A 552 -12.25 -15.32 -22.20
C LYS A 552 -13.75 -15.39 -22.00
N LYS A 553 -14.36 -14.35 -21.44
CA LYS A 553 -15.82 -14.21 -21.25
C LYS A 553 -16.28 -12.78 -21.49
N ALA A 554 -17.59 -12.59 -21.69
CA ALA A 554 -18.18 -11.25 -21.66
C ALA A 554 -18.11 -10.68 -20.24
N SER A 555 -17.87 -9.36 -20.11
CA SER A 555 -18.05 -8.65 -18.85
C SER A 555 -19.54 -8.60 -18.49
N ILE A 556 -19.82 -8.58 -17.19
CA ILE A 556 -21.17 -8.43 -16.65
C ILE A 556 -21.29 -6.98 -16.19
N HIS A 557 -22.27 -6.25 -16.75
CA HIS A 557 -22.69 -4.93 -16.30
C HIS A 557 -23.89 -5.04 -15.35
#